data_AF-A0A125R3R1-F1
#
_entry.id   AF-A0A125R3R1-F1
#
_cell.length_a   1.000
_cell.length_b   1.000
_cell.length_c   1.000
_cell.angle_alpha   90.00
_cell.angle_beta   90.00
_cell.angle_gamma   90.00
#
_symmetry.space_group_name_H-M   'P 1'
#
loop_
_entity.id
_entity.type
_entity.pdbx_description
1 polymer ?
#
loop_
_entity_poly.entity_id
_entity_poly.type
_entity_poly.pdbx_seq_one_letter_code
_entity_poly.pdbx_strand_id
1 'polypeptide(L)'
;QQPIREINIHMYLYFVFFIVFGSFFTLNLFIGVIIDNFNEQKKKAGGSLEMFMTEDQKKYYAAMKKMGKKKPVKAIPRPRWRPQAIVFGIVTNKKFDMIIMMFIGLNMLTMTLDHYHQSEMWNFALN
;
A
#
# COMPACT_ATOMS: atom_id res chain seq x y z
N GLN A 1 52.96 -11.61 -19.65
CA GLN A 1 52.37 -12.96 -19.85
C GLN A 1 50.85 -12.81 -19.86
N GLN A 2 50.14 -13.59 -20.68
CA GLN A 2 48.68 -13.56 -20.72
C GLN A 2 48.09 -14.36 -19.54
N PRO A 3 47.01 -13.90 -18.89
CA PRO A 3 46.39 -14.63 -17.77
C PRO A 3 45.67 -15.89 -18.26
N ILE A 4 45.92 -17.01 -17.59
CA ILE A 4 45.24 -18.27 -17.83
C ILE A 4 43.98 -18.31 -16.93
N ARG A 5 42.87 -18.83 -17.46
CA ARG A 5 41.61 -18.95 -16.74
C ARG A 5 41.81 -19.69 -15.42
N GLU A 6 41.28 -19.14 -14.32
CA GLU A 6 41.29 -19.73 -12.96
C GLU A 6 42.69 -19.99 -12.34
N ILE A 7 43.74 -19.33 -12.84
CA ILE A 7 45.11 -19.51 -12.33
C ILE A 7 45.29 -19.18 -10.83
N ASN A 8 44.49 -18.27 -10.28
CA ASN A 8 44.50 -17.93 -8.85
C ASN A 8 43.08 -17.87 -8.29
N ILE A 9 42.47 -19.05 -8.10
CA ILE A 9 41.13 -19.19 -7.53
C ILE A 9 41.03 -18.67 -6.08
N HIS A 10 42.14 -18.67 -5.32
CA HIS A 10 42.15 -18.19 -3.93
C HIS A 10 41.87 -16.69 -3.82
N MET A 11 42.05 -15.92 -4.90
CA MET A 11 41.72 -14.50 -4.96
C MET A 11 40.22 -14.23 -4.74
N TYR A 12 39.32 -15.21 -4.96
CA TYR A 12 37.91 -15.07 -4.61
C TYR A 12 37.70 -14.85 -3.10
N LEU A 13 38.53 -15.46 -2.25
CA LEU A 13 38.43 -15.28 -0.80
C LEU A 13 38.72 -13.83 -0.39
N TYR A 14 39.62 -13.14 -1.08
CA TYR A 14 39.86 -11.71 -0.87
C TYR A 14 38.58 -10.90 -1.10
N PHE A 15 37.86 -11.14 -2.21
CA PHE A 15 36.61 -10.45 -2.50
C PHE A 15 35.50 -10.81 -1.51
N VAL A 16 35.42 -12.06 -1.06
CA VAL A 16 34.44 -12.47 -0.04
C VAL A 16 34.67 -11.71 1.26
N PHE A 17 35.90 -11.67 1.78
CA PHE A 17 36.21 -10.92 2.99
C PHE A 17 36.01 -9.41 2.80
N PHE A 18 36.39 -8.87 1.63
CA PHE A 18 36.18 -7.47 1.32
C PHE A 18 34.69 -7.10 1.24
N ILE A 19 33.84 -7.93 0.65
CA ILE A 19 32.39 -7.67 0.60
C ILE A 19 31.78 -7.80 1.99
N VAL A 20 32.13 -8.84 2.75
CA VAL A 20 31.59 -9.05 4.10
C VAL A 20 32.00 -7.91 5.02
N PHE A 21 33.29 -7.60 5.13
CA PHE A 21 33.74 -6.55 6.05
C PHE A 21 33.55 -5.14 5.49
N GLY A 22 33.90 -4.92 4.23
CA GLY A 22 33.80 -3.63 3.56
C GLY A 22 32.35 -3.22 3.37
N SER A 23 31.52 -4.02 2.69
CA SER A 23 30.14 -3.60 2.40
C SER A 23 29.27 -3.60 3.65
N PHE A 24 29.39 -4.58 4.55
CA PHE A 24 28.56 -4.60 5.76
C PHE A 24 28.89 -3.42 6.68
N PHE A 25 30.18 -3.14 6.92
CA PHE A 25 30.57 -2.04 7.80
C PHE A 25 30.27 -0.68 7.16
N THR A 26 30.62 -0.49 5.87
CA THR A 26 30.38 0.80 5.19
C THR A 26 28.90 1.10 5.03
N LEU A 27 28.05 0.12 4.66
CA LEU A 27 26.60 0.33 4.55
C LEU A 27 25.96 0.61 5.90
N ASN A 28 26.30 -0.16 6.95
CA ASN A 28 25.72 0.06 8.28
C ASN A 28 26.14 1.43 8.86
N LEU A 29 27.40 1.82 8.71
CA LEU A 29 27.86 3.15 9.12
C LEU A 29 27.15 4.25 8.34
N PHE A 30 27.04 4.09 7.01
CA PHE A 30 26.38 5.06 6.14
C PHE A 30 24.90 5.24 6.48
N ILE A 31 24.17 4.13 6.64
CA ILE A 31 22.76 4.14 7.07
C ILE A 31 22.62 4.78 8.45
N GLY A 32 23.53 4.47 9.40
CA GLY A 32 23.54 5.08 10.72
C GLY A 32 23.66 6.61 10.67
N VAL A 33 24.66 7.13 9.96
CA VAL A 33 24.86 8.58 9.78
C VAL A 33 23.65 9.25 9.12
N ILE A 34 23.08 8.60 8.10
CA ILE A 34 21.88 9.10 7.42
C ILE A 34 20.69 9.16 8.39
N ILE A 35 20.42 8.09 9.13
CA ILE A 35 19.31 8.03 10.09
C ILE A 35 19.48 9.07 11.19
N ASP A 36 20.68 9.23 11.73
CA ASP A 36 20.98 10.22 12.75
C ASP A 36 20.75 11.64 12.24
N ASN A 37 21.19 11.93 11.01
CA ASN A 37 20.93 13.21 10.36
C ASN A 37 19.44 13.44 10.11
N PHE A 38 18.71 12.45 9.63
CA PHE A 38 17.25 12.53 9.48
C PHE A 38 16.54 12.75 10.81
N ASN A 39 17.00 12.11 11.90
CA ASN A 39 16.45 12.31 13.23
C ASN A 39 16.72 13.72 13.77
N GLU A 40 17.90 14.29 13.49
CA GLU A 40 18.22 15.67 13.83
C GLU A 40 17.34 16.66 13.05
N GLN A 41 17.20 16.45 11.73
CA GLN A 41 16.34 17.27 10.89
C GLN A 41 14.86 17.15 11.31
N LYS A 42 14.41 15.94 11.68
CA LYS A 42 13.07 15.69 12.23
C LYS A 42 12.82 16.48 13.52
N LYS A 43 13.79 16.53 14.44
CA LYS A 43 13.67 17.30 15.70
C LYS A 43 13.55 18.80 15.40
N LYS A 44 14.34 19.32 14.44
CA LYS A 44 14.27 20.72 13.99
C LYS A 44 12.95 21.06 13.30
N ALA A 45 12.41 20.14 12.50
CA ALA A 45 11.18 20.32 11.72
C ALA A 45 9.88 20.03 12.51
N GLY A 46 9.96 19.65 13.79
CA GLY A 46 8.78 19.38 14.63
C GLY A 46 8.09 18.02 14.40
N GLY A 47 8.56 17.20 13.46
CA GLY A 47 7.99 15.88 13.16
C GLY A 47 8.50 15.28 11.84
N SER A 48 8.38 13.96 11.67
CA SER A 48 8.93 13.28 10.46
C SER A 48 8.16 13.65 9.21
N LEU A 49 6.83 13.72 9.32
CA LEU A 49 5.96 14.10 8.22
C LEU A 49 6.17 15.57 7.83
N GLU A 50 6.51 16.41 8.81
CA GLU A 50 6.66 17.84 8.63
C GLU A 50 7.95 18.25 7.92
N MET A 51 8.96 17.38 7.94
CA MET A 51 10.22 17.57 7.23
C MET A 51 10.08 17.45 5.71
N PHE A 52 9.12 16.65 5.23
CA PHE A 52 8.97 16.32 3.80
C PHE A 52 7.75 16.96 3.14
N MET A 53 7.00 17.79 3.86
CA MET A 53 5.78 18.42 3.38
C MET A 53 5.91 19.94 3.35
N THR A 54 5.41 20.55 2.28
CA THR A 54 5.26 22.01 2.22
C THR A 54 4.16 22.49 3.18
N GLU A 55 4.14 23.79 3.48
CA GLU A 55 3.15 24.35 4.40
C GLU A 55 1.70 24.11 3.96
N ASP A 56 1.43 24.17 2.66
CA ASP A 56 0.08 23.93 2.15
C ASP A 56 -0.31 22.45 2.25
N GLN A 57 0.63 21.52 1.98
CA GLN A 57 0.40 20.09 2.21
C GLN A 57 0.12 19.78 3.68
N LYS A 58 0.81 20.46 4.62
CA LYS A 58 0.52 20.34 6.06
C LYS A 58 -0.92 20.75 6.38
N LYS A 59 -1.41 21.85 5.80
CA LYS A 59 -2.81 22.31 5.98
C LYS A 59 -3.81 21.29 5.43
N TYR A 60 -3.57 20.77 4.22
CA TYR A 60 -4.42 19.72 3.63
C TYR A 60 -4.43 18.45 4.48
N TYR A 61 -3.27 17.98 4.93
CA TYR A 61 -3.17 16.81 5.80
C TYR A 61 -3.92 17.02 7.12
N ALA A 62 -3.77 18.19 7.75
CA ALA A 62 -4.50 18.53 8.97
C ALA A 62 -6.02 18.52 8.75
N ALA A 63 -6.50 19.04 7.62
CA ALA A 63 -7.92 19.00 7.25
C ALA A 63 -8.43 17.56 7.05
N MET A 64 -7.69 16.73 6.31
CA MET A 64 -8.04 15.32 6.11
C MET A 64 -8.05 14.53 7.42
N LYS A 65 -7.05 14.74 8.29
CA LYS A 65 -6.98 14.11 9.62
C LYS A 65 -8.16 14.53 10.50
N LYS A 66 -8.61 15.78 10.41
CA LYS A 66 -9.81 16.28 11.11
C LYS A 66 -11.09 15.67 10.57
N MET A 67 -11.19 15.46 9.26
CA MET A 67 -12.33 14.77 8.63
C MET A 67 -12.41 13.30 9.07
N GLY A 68 -11.28 12.60 9.12
CA GLY A 68 -11.24 11.21 9.61
C GLY A 68 -11.66 11.04 11.08
N LYS A 69 -11.41 12.05 11.92
CA LYS A 69 -11.85 12.05 13.34
C LYS A 69 -13.32 12.43 13.54
N LYS A 70 -13.99 12.96 12.52
CA LYS A 70 -15.39 13.38 12.63
C LYS A 70 -16.27 12.14 12.63
N LYS A 71 -17.04 11.94 13.70
CA LYS A 71 -18.04 10.86 13.75
C LYS A 71 -19.03 11.04 12.59
N PRO A 72 -19.45 9.94 11.92
CA PRO A 72 -20.46 10.03 10.87
C PRO A 72 -21.74 10.66 11.42
N VAL A 73 -22.39 11.47 10.59
CA VAL A 73 -23.65 12.16 10.93
C VAL A 73 -24.73 11.11 11.20
N LYS A 74 -25.66 11.42 12.13
CA LYS A 74 -26.74 10.54 12.59
C LYS A 74 -27.47 9.86 11.42
N ALA A 75 -27.86 8.59 11.64
CA ALA A 75 -28.61 7.78 10.68
C ALA A 75 -29.83 8.55 10.12
N ILE A 76 -30.03 8.45 8.80
CA ILE A 76 -31.11 9.12 8.07
C ILE A 76 -32.46 8.70 8.69
N PRO A 77 -33.38 9.65 8.96
CA PRO A 77 -34.68 9.32 9.54
C PRO A 77 -35.48 8.43 8.59
N ARG A 78 -36.19 7.45 9.17
CA ARG A 78 -37.05 6.53 8.40
C ARG A 78 -38.18 7.31 7.70
N PRO A 79 -38.42 7.09 6.39
CA PRO A 79 -39.49 7.78 5.66
C PRO A 79 -40.88 7.39 6.20
N ARG A 80 -41.84 8.33 6.09
CA ARG A 80 -43.23 8.14 6.57
C ARG A 80 -44.08 7.24 5.68
N TRP A 81 -43.81 7.22 4.37
CA TRP A 81 -44.61 6.45 3.41
C TRP A 81 -44.26 4.96 3.44
N ARG A 82 -45.27 4.09 3.50
CA ARG A 82 -45.09 2.66 3.81
C ARG A 82 -44.21 1.91 2.80
N PRO A 83 -44.40 2.01 1.47
CA PRO A 83 -43.50 1.35 0.51
C PRO A 83 -42.05 1.84 0.61
N GLN A 84 -41.82 3.15 0.75
CA GLN A 84 -40.48 3.71 0.99
C GLN A 84 -39.86 3.19 2.30
N ALA A 85 -40.66 3.03 3.35
CA ALA A 85 -40.20 2.53 4.64
C ALA A 85 -39.82 1.04 4.62
N ILE A 86 -40.36 0.26 3.68
CA ILE A 86 -39.98 -1.14 3.43
C ILE A 86 -38.65 -1.18 2.68
N VAL A 87 -38.52 -0.44 1.58
CA VAL A 87 -37.27 -0.36 0.80
C VAL A 87 -36.12 0.17 1.67
N PHE A 88 -36.36 1.21 2.47
CA PHE A 88 -35.39 1.74 3.43
C PHE A 88 -34.93 0.66 4.42
N GLY A 89 -35.84 -0.17 4.91
CA GLY A 89 -35.51 -1.27 5.84
C GLY A 89 -34.64 -2.35 5.20
N ILE A 90 -34.82 -2.62 3.91
CA ILE A 90 -34.02 -3.59 3.15
C ILE A 90 -32.61 -3.03 2.89
N VAL A 91 -32.52 -1.82 2.32
CA VAL A 91 -31.24 -1.19 1.94
C VAL A 91 -30.37 -0.83 3.14
N THR A 92 -30.98 -0.47 4.27
CA THR A 92 -30.23 -0.12 5.51
C THR A 92 -29.77 -1.37 6.27
N ASN A 93 -30.17 -2.58 5.87
CA ASN A 93 -29.81 -3.82 6.57
C ASN A 93 -28.38 -4.26 6.23
N LYS A 94 -27.58 -4.62 7.24
CA LYS A 94 -26.22 -5.17 7.06
C LYS A 94 -26.16 -6.43 6.18
N LYS A 95 -27.23 -7.24 6.15
CA LYS A 95 -27.30 -8.43 5.28
C LYS A 95 -27.34 -8.03 3.80
N PHE A 96 -28.04 -6.96 3.46
CA PHE A 96 -28.09 -6.45 2.10
C PHE A 96 -26.70 -5.93 1.67
N ASP A 97 -26.03 -5.20 2.57
CA ASP A 97 -24.65 -4.74 2.35
C ASP A 97 -23.66 -5.90 2.10
N MET A 98 -23.76 -6.97 2.89
CA MET A 98 -22.95 -8.18 2.70
C MET A 98 -23.22 -8.87 1.35
N ILE A 99 -24.47 -8.88 0.88
CA ILE A 99 -24.83 -9.42 -0.44
C ILE A 99 -24.18 -8.58 -1.55
N ILE A 100 -24.22 -7.24 -1.45
CA ILE A 100 -23.58 -6.36 -2.44
C ILE A 100 -22.05 -6.56 -2.45
N MET A 101 -21.41 -6.63 -1.28
CA MET A 101 -19.97 -6.91 -1.19
C MET A 101 -19.60 -8.27 -1.81
N MET A 102 -20.44 -9.29 -1.64
CA MET A 102 -20.26 -10.58 -2.31
C MET A 102 -20.34 -10.44 -3.83
N PHE A 103 -21.32 -9.71 -4.37
CA PHE A 103 -21.44 -9.52 -5.82
C PHE A 103 -20.25 -8.75 -6.42
N ILE A 104 -19.73 -7.74 -5.72
CA ILE A 104 -18.50 -7.03 -6.14
C ILE A 104 -17.32 -8.01 -6.17
N GLY A 105 -17.18 -8.85 -5.14
CA GLY A 105 -16.14 -9.89 -5.09
C GLY A 105 -16.27 -10.93 -6.20
N LEU A 106 -17.48 -11.39 -6.50
CA LEU A 106 -17.74 -12.34 -7.59
C LEU A 106 -17.42 -11.73 -8.95
N ASN A 107 -17.77 -10.47 -9.20
CA ASN A 107 -17.41 -9.78 -10.45
C ASN A 107 -15.89 -9.59 -10.59
N MET A 108 -15.18 -9.28 -9.50
CA MET A 108 -13.72 -9.26 -9.48
C MET A 108 -13.14 -10.64 -9.82
N LEU A 109 -13.68 -11.72 -9.25
CA LEU A 109 -13.26 -13.08 -9.57
C LEU A 109 -13.47 -13.41 -11.05
N THR A 110 -14.61 -13.03 -11.63
CA THR A 110 -14.87 -13.16 -13.07
C THR A 110 -13.77 -12.51 -13.91
N MET A 111 -13.31 -11.30 -13.55
CA MET A 111 -12.19 -10.63 -14.23
C MET A 111 -10.85 -11.37 -14.06
N THR A 112 -10.61 -11.99 -12.91
CA THR A 112 -9.35 -12.75 -12.67
C THR A 112 -9.28 -14.09 -13.40
N LEU A 113 -10.41 -14.62 -13.87
CA LEU A 113 -10.48 -15.88 -14.61
C LEU A 113 -10.16 -15.72 -16.12
N ASP A 114 -10.00 -14.47 -16.56
CA ASP A 114 -9.56 -14.13 -17.91
C ASP A 114 -8.08 -14.56 -18.10
N HIS A 115 -7.79 -15.32 -19.16
CA HIS A 115 -6.45 -15.84 -19.43
C HIS A 115 -6.13 -15.94 -20.93
N TYR A 116 -4.82 -15.92 -21.23
CA TYR A 116 -4.33 -15.94 -22.60
C TYR A 116 -4.66 -17.28 -23.30
N HIS A 117 -5.17 -17.21 -24.54
CA HIS A 117 -5.69 -18.33 -25.34
C HIS A 117 -6.89 -19.09 -24.75
N GLN A 118 -7.80 -18.41 -24.04
CA GLN A 118 -9.04 -19.03 -23.57
C GLN A 118 -9.98 -19.44 -24.73
N SER A 119 -10.76 -20.50 -24.52
CA SER A 119 -11.67 -21.02 -25.55
C SER A 119 -12.77 -20.00 -25.90
N GLU A 120 -13.30 -20.07 -27.14
CA GLU A 120 -14.39 -19.18 -27.56
C GLU A 120 -15.65 -19.32 -26.69
N MET A 121 -15.92 -20.53 -26.18
CA MET A 121 -17.02 -20.79 -25.24
C MET A 121 -16.79 -20.11 -23.89
N TRP A 122 -15.55 -20.08 -23.39
CA TRP A 122 -15.20 -19.39 -22.14
C TRP A 122 -15.31 -17.87 -22.29
N ASN A 123 -14.87 -17.32 -23.44
CA ASN A 123 -15.06 -15.91 -23.79
C ASN A 123 -16.54 -15.50 -23.84
N PHE A 124 -17.40 -16.33 -24.45
CA PHE A 124 -18.85 -16.06 -24.54
C PHE A 124 -19.55 -16.15 -23.18
N ALA A 125 -19.04 -16.97 -22.25
CA ALA A 125 -19.62 -17.11 -20.92
C ALA A 125 -19.23 -15.98 -19.94
N LEU A 126 -18.09 -15.31 -20.18
CA LEU A 126 -17.58 -14.24 -19.30
C LEU A 126 -17.95 -12.82 -19.75
N ASN A 127 -18.27 -12.60 -21.03
CA ASN A 127 -18.73 -11.33 -21.61
C ASN A 127 -20.24 -11.32 -21.88
#